data_AF-A0A2V2VU15-F1
#
_entry.id   AF-A0A2V2VU15-F1
#
_cell.length_a   1.000
_cell.length_b   1.000
_cell.length_c   1.000
_cell.angle_alpha   90.00
_cell.angle_beta   90.00
_cell.angle_gamma   90.00
#
_symmetry.space_group_name_H-M   'P 1'
#
loop_
_entity.id
_entity.type
_entity.pdbx_description
1 polymer ?
#
loop_
_entity_poly.entity_id
_entity_poly.type
_entity_poly.pdbx_seq_one_letter_code
_entity_poly.pdbx_strand_id
1 'polypeptide(L)'
;MCIWMKRNRPLQEQAEYWREVRGRMNNVGPILRFIFGKQAYDDRIKACQQAVDGSTASELERNLGIGCCYSSNDSDLSRKLVRVVRVRRGNNIESPLNLLISPHLERETLSRLENEMKQSDFIFFVLRFWDYAPPYLIEKCAASAFLNEDFLRAIRLKIKELWPPGRREPRSCALKEHSDTSFTRKEVLSPQERLSNPVAMDHWVLYEPKVQNFPLVDAFFFVDSNPKTLVGLRMTTTRGHHITASTVRQFTECLAAYFNGWEELSRDMSWEIIYVQHADRTPMNGWQRCDVVNSDSVSDDESREIAGFREEEVRQYQVSISSGALEETQLSEVRNSHRNGKRNWGGKGAVLISGKK
;
A
#
# COMPACT_ATOMS: atom_id res chain seq x y z
N MET A 1 11.20 24.91 -23.02
CA MET A 1 11.18 26.36 -22.70
C MET A 1 12.26 26.79 -21.70
N CYS A 2 12.51 26.10 -20.58
CA CYS A 2 13.45 26.56 -19.53
C CYS A 2 14.94 26.63 -19.94
N ILE A 3 15.41 25.75 -20.85
CA ILE A 3 16.80 25.76 -21.36
C ILE A 3 17.19 27.13 -21.93
N TRP A 4 16.22 27.93 -22.38
CA TRP A 4 16.46 29.19 -23.07
C TRP A 4 16.66 30.40 -22.16
N MET A 5 16.11 30.42 -20.92
CA MET A 5 16.16 31.61 -20.04
C MET A 5 17.57 31.96 -19.54
N LYS A 6 18.44 30.96 -19.39
CA LYS A 6 19.82 31.12 -18.91
C LYS A 6 20.84 30.46 -19.85
N ARG A 7 20.47 30.17 -21.09
CA ARG A 7 21.30 29.46 -22.08
C ARG A 7 22.68 30.10 -22.28
N ASN A 8 22.76 31.42 -22.18
CA ASN A 8 23.98 32.18 -22.42
C ASN A 8 24.83 32.38 -21.16
N ARG A 9 24.45 31.79 -20.03
CA ARG A 9 25.21 31.84 -18.77
C ARG A 9 26.21 30.69 -18.66
N PRO A 10 27.24 30.79 -17.82
CA PRO A 10 28.14 29.68 -17.52
C PRO A 10 27.37 28.41 -17.09
N LEU A 11 27.92 27.24 -17.42
CA LEU A 11 27.28 25.94 -17.12
C LEU A 11 26.95 25.76 -15.64
N GLN A 12 27.80 26.29 -14.74
CA GLN A 12 27.58 26.24 -13.30
C GLN A 12 26.32 27.01 -12.87
N GLU A 13 26.17 28.26 -13.33
CA GLU A 13 24.97 29.07 -13.07
C GLU A 13 23.70 28.41 -13.63
N GLN A 14 23.81 27.76 -14.80
CA GLN A 14 22.69 27.00 -15.36
C GLN A 14 22.31 25.84 -14.45
N ALA A 15 23.27 25.07 -13.96
CA ALA A 15 23.02 23.93 -13.07
C ALA A 15 22.39 24.37 -11.74
N GLU A 16 22.85 25.48 -11.16
CA GLU A 16 22.30 26.06 -9.93
C GLU A 16 20.85 26.53 -10.13
N TYR A 17 20.59 27.29 -11.21
CA TYR A 17 19.24 27.72 -11.56
C TYR A 17 18.30 26.52 -11.78
N TRP A 18 18.79 25.47 -12.43
CA TRP A 18 18.01 24.25 -12.63
C TRP A 18 17.72 23.51 -11.33
N ARG A 19 18.66 23.51 -10.37
CA ARG A 19 18.43 22.95 -9.03
C ARG A 19 17.33 23.72 -8.31
N GLU A 20 17.34 25.05 -8.42
CA GLU A 20 16.30 25.91 -7.85
C GLU A 20 14.92 25.67 -8.48
N VAL A 21 14.83 25.65 -9.82
CA VAL A 21 13.57 25.36 -10.52
C VAL A 21 13.02 23.99 -10.14
N ARG A 22 13.87 22.95 -10.04
CA ARG A 22 13.45 21.62 -9.56
C ARG A 22 12.92 21.66 -8.13
N GLY A 23 13.59 22.39 -7.24
CA GLY A 23 13.12 22.60 -5.87
C GLY A 23 11.74 23.28 -5.83
N ARG A 24 11.53 24.31 -6.65
CA ARG A 24 10.23 24.98 -6.77
C ARG A 24 9.16 24.06 -7.36
N MET A 25 9.47 23.24 -8.36
CA MET A 25 8.55 22.24 -8.91
C MET A 25 8.14 21.18 -7.86
N ASN A 26 9.07 20.77 -6.99
CA ASN A 26 8.77 19.86 -5.88
C ASN A 26 7.78 20.48 -4.88
N ASN A 27 7.82 21.81 -4.72
CA ASN A 27 7.05 22.53 -3.72
C ASN A 27 5.67 22.98 -4.21
N VAL A 28 5.57 23.58 -5.40
CA VAL A 28 4.32 24.14 -5.94
C VAL A 28 3.83 23.48 -7.23
N GLY A 29 4.53 22.44 -7.68
CA GLY A 29 4.20 21.70 -8.90
C GLY A 29 4.79 22.35 -10.16
N PRO A 30 4.63 21.71 -11.33
CA PRO A 30 5.21 22.16 -12.60
C PRO A 30 4.46 23.35 -13.23
N ILE A 31 4.04 24.34 -12.44
CA ILE A 31 3.31 25.52 -12.93
C ILE A 31 4.31 26.61 -13.30
N LEU A 32 4.44 26.85 -14.61
CA LEU A 32 5.40 27.81 -15.19
C LEU A 32 5.35 29.20 -14.52
N ARG A 33 4.15 29.69 -14.19
CA ARG A 33 3.93 30.99 -13.54
C ARG A 33 4.63 31.11 -12.19
N PHE A 34 4.76 30.01 -11.44
CA PHE A 34 5.28 30.02 -10.07
C PHE A 34 6.69 29.46 -9.95
N ILE A 35 7.24 28.75 -10.94
CA ILE A 35 8.56 28.11 -10.80
C ILE A 35 9.74 28.97 -11.28
N PHE A 36 9.51 29.99 -12.12
CA PHE A 36 10.61 30.83 -12.64
C PHE A 36 10.86 32.10 -11.83
N GLY A 37 9.80 32.73 -11.31
CA GLY A 37 9.92 33.94 -10.50
C GLY A 37 10.01 33.63 -9.01
N LYS A 38 11.01 34.19 -8.30
CA LYS A 38 11.17 33.99 -6.85
C LYS A 38 9.96 34.49 -6.06
N GLN A 39 9.53 35.74 -6.29
CA GLN A 39 8.37 36.30 -5.59
C GLN A 39 7.09 35.51 -5.85
N ALA A 40 6.82 35.16 -7.12
CA ALA A 40 5.64 34.37 -7.48
C ALA A 40 5.67 32.96 -6.84
N TYR A 41 6.84 32.36 -6.72
CA TYR A 41 7.04 31.11 -5.99
C TYR A 41 6.72 31.29 -4.50
N ASP A 42 7.34 32.28 -3.84
CA ASP A 42 7.21 32.54 -2.41
C ASP A 42 5.75 32.83 -2.02
N ASP A 43 5.04 33.65 -2.81
CA ASP A 43 3.62 33.95 -2.61
C ASP A 43 2.75 32.69 -2.77
N ARG A 44 3.07 31.85 -3.77
CA ARG A 44 2.30 30.64 -4.04
C ARG A 44 2.47 29.60 -2.93
N ILE A 45 3.70 29.32 -2.51
CA ILE A 45 3.94 28.31 -1.46
C ILE A 45 3.31 28.76 -0.14
N LYS A 46 3.39 30.05 0.20
CA LYS A 46 2.72 30.61 1.38
C LYS A 46 1.20 30.44 1.31
N ALA A 47 0.59 30.74 0.16
CA ALA A 47 -0.85 30.58 -0.03
C ALA A 47 -1.28 29.10 0.06
N CYS A 48 -0.47 28.16 -0.45
CA CYS A 48 -0.74 26.73 -0.32
C CYS A 48 -0.62 26.26 1.13
N GLN A 49 0.42 26.68 1.86
CA GLN A 49 0.60 26.31 3.27
C GLN A 49 -0.56 26.83 4.11
N GLN A 50 -0.96 28.10 3.94
CA GLN A 50 -2.12 28.67 4.62
C GLN A 50 -3.43 27.92 4.32
N ALA A 51 -3.58 27.42 3.09
CA ALA A 51 -4.75 26.61 2.71
C ALA A 51 -4.75 25.25 3.41
N VAL A 52 -3.61 24.57 3.50
CA VAL A 52 -3.49 23.30 4.23
C VAL A 52 -3.70 23.55 5.73
N ASP A 53 -3.01 24.53 6.32
CA ASP A 53 -3.02 24.84 7.75
C ASP A 53 -4.38 25.38 8.23
N GLY A 54 -5.09 26.13 7.38
CA GLY A 54 -6.37 26.74 7.69
C GLY A 54 -7.60 25.87 7.45
N SER A 55 -7.45 24.63 6.98
CA SER A 55 -8.56 23.71 6.68
C SER A 55 -8.55 22.48 7.57
N THR A 56 -9.73 22.02 7.96
CA THR A 56 -9.91 20.73 8.65
C THR A 56 -9.71 19.55 7.70
N ALA A 57 -9.41 18.36 8.24
CA ALA A 57 -9.32 17.15 7.43
C ALA A 57 -10.60 16.85 6.63
N SER A 58 -11.78 17.11 7.20
CA SER A 58 -13.04 16.90 6.45
C SER A 58 -13.20 17.88 5.30
N GLU A 59 -12.80 19.14 5.46
CA GLU A 59 -12.79 20.12 4.36
C GLU A 59 -11.78 19.73 3.28
N LEU A 60 -10.59 19.26 3.65
CA LEU A 60 -9.59 18.77 2.71
C LEU A 60 -10.10 17.55 1.92
N GLU A 61 -10.65 16.55 2.62
CA GLU A 61 -11.19 15.35 1.96
C GLU A 61 -12.30 15.72 0.96
N ARG A 62 -13.29 16.51 1.41
CA ARG A 62 -14.47 16.84 0.60
C ARG A 62 -14.15 17.79 -0.55
N ASN A 63 -13.31 18.80 -0.32
CA ASN A 63 -13.11 19.87 -1.31
C ASN A 63 -12.05 19.53 -2.35
N LEU A 64 -11.04 18.71 -1.99
CA LEU A 64 -9.98 18.34 -2.93
C LEU A 64 -10.38 17.20 -3.87
N GLY A 65 -11.33 16.35 -3.45
CA GLY A 65 -11.80 15.23 -4.26
C GLY A 65 -10.69 14.29 -4.70
N ILE A 66 -9.64 14.13 -3.87
CA ILE A 66 -8.46 13.33 -4.19
C ILE A 66 -8.88 11.89 -4.46
N GLY A 67 -8.44 11.35 -5.60
CA GLY A 67 -8.81 10.00 -6.01
C GLY A 67 -10.19 9.87 -6.63
N CYS A 68 -10.95 10.95 -6.77
CA CYS A 68 -12.27 10.93 -7.41
C CYS A 68 -12.18 11.30 -8.89
N CYS A 69 -12.96 10.59 -9.71
CA CYS A 69 -13.11 10.85 -11.14
C CYS A 69 -14.03 12.06 -11.44
N TYR A 70 -14.78 12.51 -10.43
CA TYR A 70 -15.75 13.59 -10.55
C TYR A 70 -15.73 14.43 -9.26
N SER A 71 -15.14 15.61 -9.32
CA SER A 71 -15.54 16.70 -8.44
C SER A 71 -15.29 18.02 -9.13
N SER A 72 -16.38 18.71 -9.47
CA SER A 72 -16.41 20.10 -9.92
C SER A 72 -16.24 21.06 -8.74
N ASN A 73 -15.31 20.77 -7.83
CA ASN A 73 -15.11 21.63 -6.68
C ASN A 73 -14.23 22.78 -7.14
N ASP A 74 -14.84 23.83 -7.66
CA ASP A 74 -14.20 25.14 -7.91
C ASP A 74 -13.91 25.87 -6.59
N SER A 75 -13.44 25.13 -5.58
CA SER A 75 -13.07 25.65 -4.28
C SER A 75 -11.73 26.35 -4.40
N ASP A 76 -11.53 27.36 -3.56
CA ASP A 76 -10.24 28.03 -3.43
C ASP A 76 -9.11 27.02 -3.05
N LEU A 77 -9.45 25.97 -2.30
CA LEU A 77 -8.54 24.88 -1.93
C LEU A 77 -8.10 24.06 -3.14
N SER A 78 -9.02 23.62 -4.01
CA SER A 78 -8.67 22.79 -5.17
C SER A 78 -7.78 23.55 -6.15
N ARG A 79 -8.06 24.85 -6.40
CA ARG A 79 -7.22 25.73 -7.23
C ARG A 79 -5.80 25.90 -6.67
N LYS A 80 -5.61 25.73 -5.36
CA LYS A 80 -4.31 25.84 -4.69
C LYS A 80 -3.56 24.51 -4.65
N LEU A 81 -4.25 23.42 -4.34
CA LEU A 81 -3.61 22.18 -3.91
C LEU A 81 -3.72 21.04 -4.91
N VAL A 82 -4.65 21.10 -5.88
CA VAL A 82 -4.97 19.97 -6.75
C VAL A 82 -4.56 20.24 -8.19
N ARG A 83 -4.18 19.16 -8.87
CA ARG A 83 -4.08 19.05 -10.32
C ARG A 83 -4.99 17.92 -10.80
N VAL A 84 -5.52 18.07 -12.00
CA VAL A 84 -6.25 17.00 -12.68
C VAL A 84 -5.27 16.32 -13.63
N VAL A 85 -5.09 15.01 -13.44
CA VAL A 85 -4.35 14.16 -14.38
C VAL A 85 -5.33 13.30 -15.16
N ARG A 86 -4.94 12.86 -16.35
CA ARG A 86 -5.70 11.86 -17.12
C ARG A 86 -5.09 10.50 -16.84
N VAL A 87 -5.93 9.57 -16.44
CA VAL A 87 -5.54 8.21 -16.09
C VAL A 87 -6.23 7.22 -16.99
N ARG A 88 -5.53 6.15 -17.36
CA ARG A 88 -6.06 5.07 -18.19
C ARG A 88 -6.08 3.79 -17.38
N ARG A 89 -7.25 3.40 -16.87
CA ARG A 89 -7.45 2.15 -16.14
C ARG A 89 -8.04 1.09 -17.07
N GLY A 90 -7.42 -0.09 -17.14
CA GLY A 90 -7.92 -1.37 -17.68
C GLY A 90 -8.60 -1.38 -19.05
N ASN A 91 -9.74 -0.70 -19.18
CA ASN A 91 -10.64 -0.68 -20.32
C ASN A 91 -10.27 0.35 -21.39
N ASN A 92 -9.04 0.85 -21.39
CA ASN A 92 -8.55 1.87 -22.32
C ASN A 92 -9.28 3.23 -22.30
N ILE A 93 -10.21 3.44 -21.37
CA ILE A 93 -10.96 4.69 -21.19
C ILE A 93 -10.13 5.64 -20.34
N GLU A 94 -9.93 6.87 -20.83
CA GLU A 94 -9.31 7.94 -20.05
C GLU A 94 -10.33 8.51 -19.08
N SER A 95 -9.98 8.56 -17.80
CA SER A 95 -10.76 9.25 -16.76
C SER A 95 -9.91 10.36 -16.16
N PRO A 96 -10.49 11.53 -15.83
CA PRO A 96 -9.78 12.51 -15.02
C PRO A 96 -9.61 11.98 -13.60
N LEU A 97 -8.49 12.30 -12.95
CA LEU A 97 -8.24 11.99 -11.55
C LEU A 97 -7.64 13.23 -10.87
N ASN A 98 -8.22 13.60 -9.74
CA ASN A 98 -7.68 14.67 -8.91
C ASN A 98 -6.55 14.13 -8.04
N LEU A 99 -5.38 14.74 -8.18
CA LEU A 99 -4.19 14.47 -7.39
C LEU A 99 -3.66 15.76 -6.80
N LEU A 100 -2.83 15.67 -5.77
CA LEU A 100 -2.13 16.82 -5.24
C LEU A 100 -1.08 17.32 -6.24
N ILE A 101 -0.87 18.63 -6.22
CA ILE A 101 -0.17 19.38 -7.27
C ILE A 101 1.35 19.15 -7.27
N SER A 102 1.91 18.79 -6.12
CA SER A 102 3.36 18.66 -5.89
C SER A 102 3.66 17.64 -4.79
N PRO A 103 4.84 16.99 -4.80
CA PRO A 103 5.22 16.04 -3.75
C PRO A 103 5.32 16.67 -2.36
N HIS A 104 5.66 17.97 -2.25
CA HIS A 104 5.61 18.67 -0.97
C HIS A 104 4.18 18.75 -0.42
N LEU A 105 3.24 19.21 -1.24
CA LEU A 105 1.84 19.37 -0.82
C LEU A 105 1.15 18.02 -0.64
N GLU A 106 1.59 16.98 -1.36
CA GLU A 106 1.29 15.57 -1.05
C GLU A 106 1.64 15.23 0.40
N ARG A 107 2.89 15.43 0.81
CA ARG A 107 3.32 15.12 2.19
C ARG A 107 2.55 15.93 3.23
N GLU A 108 2.44 17.24 3.06
CA GLU A 108 1.77 18.12 4.02
C GLU A 108 0.28 17.75 4.18
N THR A 109 -0.44 17.65 3.06
CA THR A 109 -1.89 17.39 3.09
C THR A 109 -2.19 15.98 3.59
N LEU A 110 -1.45 14.97 3.10
CA LEU A 110 -1.71 13.58 3.48
C LEU A 110 -1.28 13.30 4.92
N SER A 111 -0.20 13.91 5.41
CA SER A 111 0.19 13.81 6.83
C SER A 111 -0.87 14.45 7.74
N ARG A 112 -1.45 15.57 7.33
CA ARG A 112 -2.55 16.19 8.08
C ARG A 112 -3.79 15.29 8.12
N LEU A 113 -4.22 14.78 6.96
CA LEU A 113 -5.34 13.85 6.87
C LEU A 113 -5.11 12.63 7.75
N GLU A 114 -3.90 12.07 7.71
CA GLU A 114 -3.53 10.93 8.55
C GLU A 114 -3.64 11.21 10.05
N ASN A 115 -3.19 12.40 10.49
CA ASN A 115 -3.19 12.76 11.91
C ASN A 115 -4.59 13.05 12.47
N GLU A 116 -5.50 13.55 11.62
CA GLU A 116 -6.84 13.98 12.05
C GLU A 116 -7.93 12.92 11.79
N MET A 117 -7.78 12.07 10.78
CA MET A 117 -8.77 11.04 10.44
C MET A 117 -8.61 9.80 11.33
N LYS A 118 -9.70 9.03 11.46
CA LYS A 118 -9.59 7.66 11.99
C LYS A 118 -8.74 6.83 11.03
N GLN A 119 -7.93 5.91 11.57
CA GLN A 119 -7.06 5.06 10.75
C GLN A 119 -7.83 4.31 9.66
N SER A 120 -9.04 3.80 9.96
CA SER A 120 -9.90 3.15 8.96
C SER A 120 -10.25 4.08 7.81
N ASP A 121 -10.67 5.31 8.13
CA ASP A 121 -11.15 6.29 7.16
C ASP A 121 -9.99 6.76 6.27
N PHE A 122 -8.81 6.94 6.86
CA PHE A 122 -7.59 7.27 6.13
C PHE A 122 -7.16 6.14 5.18
N ILE A 123 -7.22 4.88 5.62
CA ILE A 123 -6.92 3.73 4.74
C ILE A 123 -7.89 3.71 3.57
N PHE A 124 -9.20 3.82 3.81
CA PHE A 124 -10.19 3.90 2.73
C PHE A 124 -9.92 5.05 1.76
N PHE A 125 -9.52 6.21 2.29
CA PHE A 125 -9.15 7.35 1.48
C PHE A 125 -7.94 7.05 0.58
N VAL A 126 -6.86 6.46 1.11
CA VAL A 126 -5.68 6.06 0.33
C VAL A 126 -6.01 5.01 -0.74
N LEU A 127 -6.89 4.05 -0.43
CA LEU A 127 -7.31 3.01 -1.36
C LEU A 127 -7.99 3.57 -2.64
N ARG A 128 -8.69 4.72 -2.57
CA ARG A 128 -9.36 5.35 -3.72
C ARG A 128 -8.39 5.76 -4.83
N PHE A 129 -7.18 6.15 -4.46
CA PHE A 129 -6.14 6.55 -5.40
C PHE A 129 -4.89 5.69 -5.24
N TRP A 130 -5.05 4.43 -4.86
CA TRP A 130 -3.93 3.51 -4.61
C TRP A 130 -2.89 3.53 -5.72
N ASP A 131 -3.36 3.55 -6.98
CA ASP A 131 -2.54 3.60 -8.21
C ASP A 131 -1.60 4.83 -8.30
N TYR A 132 -1.86 5.84 -7.48
CA TYR A 132 -1.17 7.14 -7.46
C TYR A 132 -0.71 7.52 -6.06
N ALA A 133 -0.91 6.64 -5.08
CA ALA A 133 -0.52 6.90 -3.71
C ALA A 133 1.02 6.94 -3.62
N PRO A 134 1.59 7.91 -2.89
CA PRO A 134 3.02 7.92 -2.61
C PRO A 134 3.46 6.59 -1.97
N PRO A 135 4.63 6.04 -2.37
CA PRO A 135 5.10 4.74 -1.86
C PRO A 135 5.11 4.61 -0.34
N TYR A 136 5.49 5.67 0.38
CA TYR A 136 5.53 5.66 1.85
C TYR A 136 4.13 5.47 2.48
N LEU A 137 3.06 5.91 1.82
CA LEU A 137 1.69 5.66 2.29
C LEU A 137 1.25 4.24 1.99
N ILE A 138 1.66 3.69 0.85
CA ILE A 138 1.40 2.29 0.52
C ILE A 138 2.04 1.40 1.58
N GLU A 139 3.32 1.60 1.87
CA GLU A 139 4.04 0.83 2.91
C GLU A 139 3.31 0.92 4.26
N LYS A 140 2.86 2.11 4.64
CA LYS A 140 2.18 2.35 5.92
C LYS A 140 0.74 1.82 5.98
N CYS A 141 -0.01 1.90 4.89
CA CYS A 141 -1.44 1.57 4.86
C CYS A 141 -1.71 0.14 4.39
N ALA A 142 -0.84 -0.44 3.56
CA ALA A 142 -1.09 -1.71 2.88
C ALA A 142 -1.37 -2.83 3.86
N ALA A 143 -0.57 -2.96 4.92
CA ALA A 143 -0.77 -4.00 5.93
C ALA A 143 -2.14 -3.86 6.59
N SER A 144 -2.44 -2.67 7.11
CA SER A 144 -3.72 -2.40 7.76
C SER A 144 -4.92 -2.48 6.80
N ALA A 145 -4.72 -2.34 5.48
CA ALA A 145 -5.78 -2.51 4.48
C ALA A 145 -6.33 -3.94 4.43
N PHE A 146 -5.56 -4.96 4.86
CA PHE A 146 -6.05 -6.34 4.97
C PHE A 146 -7.18 -6.52 5.98
N LEU A 147 -7.35 -5.59 6.93
CA LEU A 147 -8.49 -5.60 7.85
C LEU A 147 -9.82 -5.26 7.16
N ASN A 148 -9.77 -4.66 5.96
CA ASN A 148 -10.97 -4.40 5.18
C ASN A 148 -11.37 -5.65 4.38
N GLU A 149 -12.61 -6.10 4.57
CA GLU A 149 -13.14 -7.32 3.94
C GLU A 149 -13.19 -7.24 2.41
N ASP A 150 -13.57 -6.10 1.85
CA ASP A 150 -13.63 -5.90 0.39
C ASP A 150 -12.24 -6.00 -0.23
N PHE A 151 -11.28 -5.33 0.38
CA PHE A 151 -9.89 -5.38 0.00
C PHE A 151 -9.36 -6.81 0.10
N LEU A 152 -9.59 -7.50 1.23
CA LEU A 152 -9.14 -8.87 1.44
C LEU A 152 -9.69 -9.82 0.38
N ARG A 153 -10.99 -9.71 0.06
CA ARG A 153 -11.66 -10.47 -0.99
C ARG A 153 -11.07 -10.19 -2.37
N ALA A 154 -10.80 -8.92 -2.69
CA ALA A 154 -10.16 -8.55 -3.95
C ALA A 154 -8.74 -9.14 -4.08
N ILE A 155 -7.96 -9.13 -2.99
CA ILE A 155 -6.62 -9.70 -2.92
C ILE A 155 -6.65 -11.22 -3.15
N ARG A 156 -7.53 -11.95 -2.47
CA ARG A 156 -7.67 -13.42 -2.59
C ARG A 156 -7.84 -13.89 -4.03
N LEU A 157 -8.59 -13.15 -4.84
CA LEU A 157 -8.84 -13.47 -6.25
C LEU A 157 -7.59 -13.29 -7.14
N LYS A 158 -6.64 -12.46 -6.71
CA LYS A 158 -5.48 -12.06 -7.52
C LYS A 158 -4.16 -12.70 -7.08
N ILE A 159 -4.12 -13.36 -5.92
CA ILE A 159 -2.93 -14.07 -5.44
C ILE A 159 -2.51 -15.15 -6.44
N LYS A 160 -1.21 -15.15 -6.78
CA LYS A 160 -0.57 -16.15 -7.64
C LYS A 160 0.69 -16.66 -6.96
N GLU A 161 0.97 -17.95 -7.07
CA GLU A 161 2.22 -18.52 -6.61
C GLU A 161 3.37 -18.08 -7.53
N LEU A 162 4.51 -17.73 -6.94
CA LEU A 162 5.75 -17.52 -7.67
C LEU A 162 6.34 -18.88 -8.04
N TRP A 163 6.85 -19.01 -9.27
CA TRP A 163 7.38 -20.28 -9.76
C TRP A 163 8.54 -20.78 -8.88
N PRO A 164 8.37 -21.90 -8.14
CA PRO A 164 9.43 -22.43 -7.29
C PRO A 164 10.56 -23.02 -8.14
N PRO A 165 11.79 -23.08 -7.58
CA PRO A 165 12.86 -23.85 -8.18
C PRO A 165 12.49 -25.35 -8.13
N GLY A 166 12.42 -25.99 -9.30
CA GLY A 166 12.11 -27.42 -9.46
C GLY A 166 10.67 -27.72 -9.93
N ARG A 167 10.30 -29.01 -9.95
CA ARG A 167 8.92 -29.46 -10.26
C ARG A 167 8.14 -29.66 -8.96
N ARG A 168 7.58 -28.59 -8.40
CA ARG A 168 6.59 -28.69 -7.31
C ARG A 168 5.19 -28.51 -7.88
N GLU A 169 4.23 -29.25 -7.34
CA GLU A 169 2.83 -29.00 -7.66
C GLU A 169 2.41 -27.63 -7.11
N PRO A 170 1.70 -26.82 -7.91
CA PRO A 170 1.20 -25.54 -7.43
C PRO A 170 0.31 -25.71 -6.20
N ARG A 171 0.52 -24.89 -5.17
CA ARG A 171 -0.25 -24.93 -3.92
C ARG A 171 -1.07 -23.65 -3.77
N SER A 172 -2.35 -23.78 -3.46
CA SER A 172 -3.17 -22.62 -3.14
C SER A 172 -2.68 -21.98 -1.83
N CYS A 173 -2.59 -20.66 -1.81
CA CYS A 173 -2.21 -19.89 -0.63
C CYS A 173 -3.25 -20.07 0.48
N ALA A 174 -2.82 -20.21 1.73
CA ALA A 174 -3.70 -20.33 2.90
C ALA A 174 -4.71 -19.18 2.96
N LEU A 175 -4.30 -17.95 2.60
CA LEU A 175 -5.19 -16.79 2.58
C LEU A 175 -6.34 -16.95 1.57
N LYS A 176 -6.12 -17.69 0.48
CA LYS A 176 -7.11 -17.96 -0.57
C LYS A 176 -8.01 -19.15 -0.22
N GLU A 177 -7.48 -20.19 0.42
CA GLU A 177 -8.25 -21.36 0.85
C GLU A 177 -9.31 -20.99 1.88
N HIS A 178 -8.96 -20.13 2.84
CA HIS A 178 -9.87 -19.61 3.86
C HIS A 178 -10.57 -18.33 3.41
N SER A 179 -11.31 -18.42 2.29
CA SER A 179 -11.90 -17.25 1.61
C SER A 179 -13.02 -16.53 2.36
N ASP A 180 -13.63 -17.20 3.34
CA ASP A 180 -14.76 -16.76 4.16
C ASP A 180 -14.33 -16.14 5.50
N THR A 181 -13.05 -16.26 5.88
CA THR A 181 -12.55 -15.77 7.15
C THR A 181 -12.04 -14.34 7.02
N SER A 182 -12.30 -13.47 7.99
CA SER A 182 -11.76 -12.11 8.07
C SER A 182 -10.82 -11.97 9.27
N PHE A 183 -9.99 -10.93 9.27
CA PHE A 183 -9.15 -10.63 10.43
C PHE A 183 -10.02 -10.16 11.59
N THR A 184 -9.78 -10.72 12.78
CA THR A 184 -10.56 -10.39 13.98
C THR A 184 -10.13 -9.05 14.56
N ARG A 185 -8.83 -8.78 14.54
CA ARG A 185 -8.22 -7.55 15.05
C ARG A 185 -6.82 -7.36 14.48
N LYS A 186 -6.26 -6.18 14.74
CA LYS A 186 -4.84 -5.87 14.54
C LYS A 186 -4.14 -5.79 15.88
N GLU A 187 -2.93 -6.34 15.95
CA GLU A 187 -2.08 -6.29 17.14
C GLU A 187 -0.73 -5.69 16.79
N VAL A 188 -0.40 -4.57 17.44
CA VAL A 188 0.85 -3.85 17.18
C VAL A 188 1.93 -4.39 18.11
N LEU A 189 2.96 -4.99 17.54
CA LEU A 189 4.07 -5.57 18.30
C LEU A 189 5.08 -4.48 18.66
N SER A 190 5.30 -4.28 19.96
CA SER A 190 6.30 -3.34 20.46
C SER A 190 7.72 -3.87 20.22
N PRO A 191 8.76 -3.03 20.08
CA PRO A 191 10.14 -3.51 20.00
C PRO A 191 10.47 -4.48 21.13
N GLN A 192 11.29 -5.49 20.83
CA GLN A 192 11.63 -6.58 21.77
C GLN A 192 12.09 -6.05 23.16
N GLU A 193 12.90 -5.00 23.18
CA GLU A 193 13.40 -4.36 24.41
C GLU A 193 12.30 -3.84 25.35
N ARG A 194 11.10 -3.61 24.82
CA ARG A 194 9.92 -3.10 25.55
C ARG A 194 8.85 -4.17 25.75
N LEU A 195 9.07 -5.39 25.26
CA LEU A 195 8.14 -6.49 25.42
C LEU A 195 8.21 -7.00 26.87
N SER A 196 7.18 -6.74 27.66
CA SER A 196 7.16 -7.17 29.07
C SER A 196 6.83 -8.65 29.22
N ASN A 197 6.01 -9.21 28.32
CA ASN A 197 5.63 -10.62 28.29
C ASN A 197 5.43 -11.09 26.84
N PRO A 198 5.75 -12.36 26.52
CA PRO A 198 5.39 -12.96 25.25
C PRO A 198 3.88 -12.91 24.98
N VAL A 199 3.54 -12.75 23.71
CA VAL A 199 2.19 -12.65 23.17
C VAL A 199 1.64 -14.06 22.87
N ALA A 200 0.34 -14.25 23.06
CA ALA A 200 -0.34 -15.47 22.63
C ALA A 200 -0.43 -15.51 21.09
N MET A 201 -0.14 -16.68 20.52
CA MET A 201 -0.27 -16.91 19.08
C MET A 201 -1.73 -17.14 18.72
N ASP A 202 -2.44 -16.07 18.38
CA ASP A 202 -3.82 -16.12 17.93
C ASP A 202 -3.90 -16.22 16.41
N HIS A 203 -4.90 -16.96 15.92
CA HIS A 203 -5.16 -17.11 14.50
C HIS A 203 -5.99 -15.93 13.97
N TRP A 204 -5.77 -15.56 12.71
CA TRP A 204 -6.48 -14.47 12.04
C TRP A 204 -6.38 -13.12 12.76
N VAL A 205 -5.26 -12.91 13.47
CA VAL A 205 -4.84 -11.62 14.02
C VAL A 205 -3.72 -11.08 13.14
N LEU A 206 -3.87 -9.84 12.68
CA LEU A 206 -2.82 -9.18 11.90
C LEU A 206 -1.80 -8.56 12.85
N TYR A 207 -0.60 -9.13 12.90
CA TYR A 207 0.51 -8.62 13.70
C TYR A 207 1.32 -7.59 12.89
N GLU A 208 1.42 -6.37 13.40
CA GLU A 208 2.14 -5.25 12.79
C GLU A 208 3.33 -4.84 13.69
N PRO A 209 4.58 -5.15 13.30
CA PRO A 209 5.75 -4.76 14.07
C PRO A 209 5.99 -3.24 14.06
N LYS A 210 6.12 -2.63 15.24
CA LYS A 210 6.46 -1.19 15.39
C LYS A 210 7.96 -0.92 15.39
N VAL A 211 8.71 -1.73 14.64
CA VAL A 211 10.17 -1.61 14.50
C VAL A 211 10.47 -1.13 13.10
N GLN A 212 11.24 -0.05 12.97
CA GLN A 212 11.69 0.41 11.66
C GLN A 212 12.59 -0.66 11.04
N ASN A 213 12.32 -1.05 9.79
CA ASN A 213 13.03 -2.11 9.07
C ASN A 213 12.93 -3.49 9.75
N PHE A 214 11.74 -3.86 10.23
CA PHE A 214 11.50 -5.21 10.73
C PHE A 214 11.93 -6.27 9.70
N PRO A 215 12.63 -7.34 10.10
CA PRO A 215 13.22 -8.29 9.17
C PRO A 215 12.14 -9.06 8.39
N LEU A 216 12.45 -9.33 7.13
CA LEU A 216 11.72 -10.16 6.16
C LEU A 216 10.33 -9.67 5.70
N VAL A 217 9.48 -9.16 6.59
CA VAL A 217 8.06 -8.84 6.32
C VAL A 217 7.64 -7.50 6.94
N ASP A 218 6.55 -6.92 6.45
CA ASP A 218 5.98 -5.67 6.99
C ASP A 218 4.82 -5.94 7.97
N ALA A 219 4.14 -7.08 7.80
CA ALA A 219 3.15 -7.62 8.74
C ALA A 219 3.04 -9.13 8.56
N PHE A 220 2.43 -9.83 9.52
CA PHE A 220 2.19 -11.28 9.40
C PHE A 220 0.99 -11.73 10.23
N PHE A 221 0.54 -12.95 9.99
CA PHE A 221 -0.56 -13.57 10.74
C PHE A 221 -0.45 -15.10 10.71
N PHE A 222 -1.20 -15.76 11.58
CA PHE A 222 -1.28 -17.21 11.65
C PHE A 222 -2.65 -17.70 11.15
N VAL A 223 -2.62 -18.79 10.40
CA VAL A 223 -3.81 -19.50 9.93
C VAL A 223 -3.87 -20.86 10.62
N ASP A 224 -5.03 -21.17 11.17
CA ASP A 224 -5.33 -22.48 11.77
C ASP A 224 -5.63 -23.51 10.66
N SER A 225 -4.57 -23.89 9.95
CA SER A 225 -4.57 -24.92 8.91
C SER A 225 -3.89 -26.19 9.42
N ASN A 226 -3.92 -27.28 8.65
CA ASN A 226 -3.17 -28.49 8.95
C ASN A 226 -2.16 -28.82 7.82
N PRO A 227 -0.86 -28.60 8.01
CA PRO A 227 -0.22 -27.98 9.18
C PRO A 227 -0.57 -26.49 9.36
N LYS A 228 -0.34 -25.91 10.55
CA LYS A 228 -0.54 -24.47 10.80
C LYS A 228 0.33 -23.64 9.88
N THR A 229 -0.14 -22.47 9.45
CA THR A 229 0.58 -21.65 8.48
C THR A 229 0.87 -20.26 9.03
N LEU A 230 2.15 -19.86 9.03
CA LEU A 230 2.57 -18.48 9.16
C LEU A 230 2.53 -17.82 7.78
N VAL A 231 1.76 -16.73 7.66
CA VAL A 231 1.68 -15.95 6.42
C VAL A 231 2.29 -14.57 6.66
N GLY A 232 3.42 -14.33 5.99
CA GLY A 232 4.10 -13.05 5.94
C GLY A 232 3.60 -12.17 4.81
N LEU A 233 3.30 -10.91 5.10
CA LEU A 233 2.98 -9.88 4.11
C LEU A 233 4.20 -8.99 3.93
N ARG A 234 4.74 -8.95 2.71
CA ARG A 234 5.83 -8.05 2.35
C ARG A 234 5.38 -7.07 1.27
N MET A 235 5.33 -5.80 1.64
CA MET A 235 5.09 -4.68 0.75
C MET A 235 6.37 -4.41 -0.02
N THR A 236 6.29 -4.42 -1.35
CA THR A 236 7.48 -4.19 -2.16
C THR A 236 7.20 -3.26 -3.33
N THR A 237 8.07 -2.26 -3.46
CA THR A 237 8.15 -1.38 -4.63
C THR A 237 9.14 -1.89 -5.68
N THR A 238 9.99 -2.86 -5.31
CA THR A 238 11.03 -3.42 -6.17
C THR A 238 10.65 -4.79 -6.72
N ARG A 239 11.27 -5.14 -7.85
CA ARG A 239 11.03 -6.39 -8.59
C ARG A 239 11.70 -7.60 -7.95
N GLY A 240 12.68 -7.37 -7.09
CA GLY A 240 13.34 -8.39 -6.30
C GLY A 240 14.07 -7.77 -5.11
N HIS A 241 14.27 -8.58 -4.08
CA HIS A 241 15.06 -8.23 -2.91
C HIS A 241 16.17 -9.26 -2.74
N HIS A 242 17.39 -8.78 -2.54
CA HIS A 242 18.44 -9.60 -1.95
C HIS A 242 18.04 -9.84 -0.51
N ILE A 243 17.60 -11.07 -0.21
CA ILE A 243 17.32 -11.44 1.16
C ILE A 243 18.42 -12.39 1.58
N THR A 244 19.13 -12.01 2.63
CA THR A 244 20.22 -12.79 3.18
C THR A 244 19.71 -13.78 4.20
N ALA A 245 20.49 -14.85 4.42
CA ALA A 245 20.23 -15.78 5.51
C ALA A 245 20.14 -15.08 6.88
N SER A 246 20.99 -14.07 7.12
CA SER A 246 20.94 -13.24 8.34
C SER A 246 19.60 -12.53 8.54
N THR A 247 18.95 -12.06 7.47
CA THR A 247 17.62 -11.41 7.57
C THR A 247 16.56 -12.43 7.99
N VAL A 248 16.61 -13.64 7.44
CA VAL A 248 15.66 -14.71 7.79
C VAL A 248 15.88 -15.15 9.24
N ARG A 249 17.14 -15.27 9.68
CA ARG A 249 17.46 -15.59 11.08
C ARG A 249 16.95 -14.54 12.06
N GLN A 250 17.19 -13.26 11.76
CA GLN A 250 16.69 -12.17 12.60
C GLN A 250 15.15 -12.20 12.72
N PHE A 251 14.46 -12.57 11.64
CA PHE A 251 13.01 -12.73 11.69
C PHE A 251 12.57 -13.90 12.58
N THR A 252 13.23 -15.07 12.50
CA THR A 252 12.89 -16.21 13.37
C THR A 252 13.21 -15.93 14.84
N GLU A 253 14.33 -15.25 15.14
CA GLU A 253 14.68 -14.76 16.47
C GLU A 253 13.62 -13.79 17.01
N CYS A 254 13.10 -12.88 16.17
CA CYS A 254 12.01 -12.00 16.55
C CYS A 254 10.75 -12.77 16.92
N LEU A 255 10.34 -13.75 16.13
CA LEU A 255 9.16 -14.56 16.41
C LEU A 255 9.30 -15.35 17.71
N ALA A 256 10.49 -15.91 17.97
CA ALA A 256 10.80 -16.60 19.22
C ALA A 256 10.72 -15.68 20.44
N ALA A 257 11.13 -14.42 20.31
CA ALA A 257 11.01 -13.43 21.37
C ALA A 257 9.57 -12.97 21.59
N TYR A 258 8.76 -12.87 20.52
CA TYR A 258 7.38 -12.40 20.59
C TYR A 258 6.41 -13.44 21.12
N PHE A 259 6.54 -14.71 20.72
CA PHE A 259 5.49 -15.71 20.96
C PHE A 259 5.93 -16.78 21.94
N ASN A 260 5.06 -17.07 22.91
CA ASN A 260 5.31 -18.16 23.84
C ASN A 260 5.24 -19.53 23.14
N GLY A 261 6.14 -20.45 23.50
CA GLY A 261 6.16 -21.80 22.94
C GLY A 261 6.53 -21.85 21.45
N TRP A 262 7.14 -20.79 20.91
CA TRP A 262 7.51 -20.71 19.49
C TRP A 262 8.28 -21.95 19.01
N GLU A 263 9.26 -22.42 19.79
CA GLU A 263 10.10 -23.57 19.42
C GLU A 263 9.30 -24.86 19.18
N GLU A 264 8.24 -25.09 19.94
CA GLU A 264 7.36 -26.24 19.74
C GLU A 264 6.39 -26.00 18.58
N LEU A 265 5.83 -24.79 18.51
CA LEU A 265 4.82 -24.42 17.51
C LEU A 265 5.39 -24.33 16.09
N SER A 266 6.66 -23.99 15.94
CA SER A 266 7.29 -23.78 14.63
C SER A 266 7.74 -25.07 13.94
N ARG A 267 7.88 -26.20 14.66
CA ARG A 267 8.47 -27.45 14.13
C ARG A 267 7.75 -28.00 12.91
N ASP A 268 6.42 -28.02 12.96
CA ASP A 268 5.57 -28.56 11.89
C ASP A 268 4.83 -27.45 11.12
N MET A 269 5.28 -26.19 11.23
CA MET A 269 4.57 -25.04 10.67
C MET A 269 4.92 -24.85 9.18
N SER A 270 3.91 -24.62 8.34
CA SER A 270 4.10 -24.14 6.96
C SER A 270 4.33 -22.63 6.92
N TRP A 271 5.15 -22.19 5.97
CA TRP A 271 5.51 -20.78 5.82
C TRP A 271 5.11 -20.27 4.44
N GLU A 272 4.38 -19.16 4.40
CA GLU A 272 4.00 -18.48 3.18
C GLU A 272 4.43 -17.02 3.23
N ILE A 273 4.97 -16.49 2.13
CA ILE A 273 5.25 -15.06 1.98
C ILE A 273 4.45 -14.53 0.79
N ILE A 274 3.61 -13.53 1.03
CA ILE A 274 2.87 -12.81 0.00
C ILE A 274 3.55 -11.47 -0.27
N TYR A 275 4.12 -11.32 -1.46
CA TYR A 275 4.63 -10.06 -1.96
C TYR A 275 3.48 -9.22 -2.53
N VAL A 276 3.22 -8.11 -1.87
CA VAL A 276 2.18 -7.17 -2.24
C VAL A 276 2.81 -6.02 -3.03
N GLN A 277 2.41 -5.89 -4.30
CA GLN A 277 2.95 -4.91 -5.23
C GLN A 277 1.87 -3.95 -5.72
N HIS A 278 2.30 -2.74 -6.05
CA HIS A 278 1.51 -1.79 -6.80
C HIS A 278 1.37 -2.22 -8.27
N ALA A 279 0.17 -2.14 -8.85
CA ALA A 279 -0.12 -2.70 -10.18
C ALA A 279 0.67 -2.09 -11.34
N ASP A 280 1.04 -0.80 -11.26
CA ASP A 280 1.86 -0.15 -12.30
C ASP A 280 3.33 -0.58 -12.26
N ARG A 281 3.74 -1.38 -11.27
CA ARG A 281 5.08 -1.97 -11.22
C ARG A 281 5.09 -3.27 -12.01
N THR A 282 6.23 -3.55 -12.63
CA THR A 282 6.47 -4.85 -13.27
C THR A 282 6.26 -5.96 -12.24
N PRO A 283 5.29 -6.87 -12.46
CA PRO A 283 5.01 -7.94 -11.53
C PRO A 283 6.26 -8.76 -11.21
N MET A 284 6.42 -9.10 -9.93
CA MET A 284 7.39 -10.09 -9.49
C MET A 284 6.92 -11.45 -10.00
N ASN A 285 7.68 -12.02 -10.93
CA ASN A 285 7.37 -13.30 -11.56
C ASN A 285 8.36 -14.41 -11.15
N GLY A 286 9.50 -14.03 -10.56
CA GLY A 286 10.57 -14.94 -10.18
C GLY A 286 10.57 -15.22 -8.69
N TRP A 287 10.92 -16.45 -8.33
CA TRP A 287 11.20 -16.85 -6.96
C TRP A 287 12.26 -15.96 -6.33
N GLN A 288 12.04 -15.52 -5.08
CA GLN A 288 13.03 -14.74 -4.35
C GLN A 288 13.97 -15.69 -3.60
N ARG A 289 15.21 -15.75 -4.07
CA ARG A 289 16.27 -16.58 -3.49
C ARG A 289 16.80 -15.98 -2.20
N CYS A 290 17.35 -16.84 -1.35
CA CYS A 290 18.11 -16.45 -0.19
C CYS A 290 19.59 -16.45 -0.56
N ASP A 291 20.26 -15.32 -0.44
CA ASP A 291 21.69 -15.25 -0.71
C ASP A 291 22.47 -15.77 0.50
N VAL A 292 23.35 -16.74 0.25
CA VAL A 292 24.35 -17.22 1.21
C VAL A 292 25.52 -16.24 1.16
N VAL A 293 25.42 -15.18 1.95
CA VAL A 293 26.49 -14.19 2.11
C VAL A 293 27.24 -14.51 3.38
N ASN A 294 28.56 -14.66 3.28
CA ASN A 294 29.42 -14.83 4.44
C ASN A 294 29.31 -13.55 5.29
N SER A 295 28.71 -13.67 6.46
CA SER A 295 28.43 -12.56 7.36
C SER A 295 28.96 -12.89 8.74
N ASP A 296 29.50 -11.90 9.45
CA ASP A 296 29.99 -12.11 10.82
C ASP A 296 28.89 -12.59 11.79
N SER A 297 27.62 -12.44 11.40
CA SER A 297 26.45 -12.84 12.19
C SER A 297 26.02 -14.30 12.05
N VAL A 298 26.30 -14.97 10.92
CA VAL A 298 25.78 -16.31 10.61
C VAL A 298 26.89 -17.13 9.96
N SER A 299 27.15 -18.34 10.47
CA SER A 299 28.18 -19.20 9.88
C SER A 299 27.82 -19.64 8.45
N ASP A 300 28.80 -20.09 7.67
CA ASP A 300 28.54 -20.55 6.29
C ASP A 300 27.61 -21.78 6.24
N ASP A 301 27.70 -22.67 7.23
CA ASP A 301 26.86 -23.87 7.32
C ASP A 301 25.41 -23.49 7.67
N GLU A 302 25.24 -22.65 8.70
CA GLU A 302 23.93 -22.13 9.13
C GLU A 302 23.28 -21.29 8.02
N SER A 303 24.06 -20.50 7.28
CA SER A 303 23.56 -19.72 6.15
C SER A 303 23.03 -20.61 5.03
N ARG A 304 23.67 -21.76 4.78
CA ARG A 304 23.21 -22.76 3.81
C ARG A 304 21.93 -23.45 4.27
N GLU A 305 21.83 -23.78 5.56
CA GLU A 305 20.61 -24.36 6.15
C GLU A 305 19.42 -23.41 6.03
N ILE A 306 19.59 -22.14 6.41
CA ILE A 306 18.55 -21.12 6.30
C ILE A 306 18.12 -20.89 4.84
N ALA A 307 19.09 -20.88 3.91
CA ALA A 307 18.79 -20.77 2.49
C ALA A 307 18.00 -21.97 1.97
N GLY A 308 18.37 -23.19 2.40
CA GLY A 308 17.67 -24.44 2.09
C GLY A 308 16.23 -24.42 2.62
N PHE A 309 16.04 -24.10 3.90
CA PHE A 309 14.72 -23.95 4.52
C PHE A 309 13.82 -23.01 3.70
N ARG A 310 14.34 -21.85 3.32
CA ARG A 310 13.57 -20.89 2.53
C ARG A 310 13.27 -21.37 1.11
N GLU A 311 14.16 -22.13 0.51
CA GLU A 311 13.97 -22.68 -0.83
C GLU A 311 12.98 -23.85 -0.83
N GLU A 312 12.95 -24.65 0.24
CA GLU A 312 12.20 -25.90 0.33
C GLU A 312 10.83 -25.74 1.00
N GLU A 313 10.81 -25.08 2.16
CA GLU A 313 9.65 -25.03 3.07
C GLU A 313 8.83 -23.75 2.93
N VAL A 314 9.43 -22.64 2.51
CA VAL A 314 8.72 -21.36 2.36
C VAL A 314 8.09 -21.24 0.97
N ARG A 315 6.76 -21.23 0.91
CA ARG A 315 6.00 -20.93 -0.31
C ARG A 315 5.90 -19.43 -0.54
N GLN A 316 5.99 -19.00 -1.79
CA GLN A 316 6.05 -17.58 -2.14
C GLN A 316 4.94 -17.23 -3.12
N TYR A 317 4.25 -16.14 -2.84
CA TYR A 317 3.10 -15.67 -3.60
C TYR A 317 3.25 -14.20 -3.94
N GLN A 318 2.56 -13.77 -4.98
CA GLN A 318 2.55 -12.39 -5.43
C GLN A 318 1.11 -11.94 -5.68
N VAL A 319 0.86 -10.67 -5.35
CA VAL A 319 -0.38 -9.99 -5.68
C VAL A 319 -0.10 -8.55 -6.12
N SER A 320 -0.74 -8.14 -7.22
CA SER A 320 -0.73 -6.76 -7.70
C SER A 320 -2.04 -6.07 -7.34
N ILE A 321 -1.94 -4.97 -6.61
CA ILE A 321 -3.08 -4.15 -6.18
C ILE A 321 -3.22 -2.98 -7.14
N SER A 322 -4.42 -2.83 -7.69
CA SER A 322 -4.83 -1.61 -8.36
C SER A 322 -6.10 -1.04 -7.73
N SER A 323 -6.29 0.27 -7.80
CA SER A 323 -7.53 0.91 -7.35
C SER A 323 -8.76 0.41 -8.11
N GLY A 324 -8.63 0.11 -9.41
CA GLY A 324 -9.72 -0.48 -10.21
C GLY A 324 -10.16 -1.88 -9.73
N ALA A 325 -9.26 -2.66 -9.12
CA ALA A 325 -9.60 -3.96 -8.52
C ALA A 325 -10.62 -3.83 -7.37
N LEU A 326 -10.49 -2.73 -6.63
CA LEU A 326 -11.30 -2.43 -5.46
C LEU A 326 -12.69 -1.92 -5.89
N GLU A 327 -12.73 -1.12 -6.95
CA GLU A 327 -13.98 -0.65 -7.58
C GLU A 327 -14.80 -1.81 -8.20
N GLU A 328 -14.17 -2.76 -8.89
CA GLU A 328 -14.85 -3.94 -9.45
C GLU A 328 -15.52 -4.80 -8.37
N THR A 329 -14.89 -4.90 -7.19
CA THR A 329 -15.42 -5.63 -6.04
C THR A 329 -16.69 -4.96 -5.51
N GLN A 330 -16.68 -3.62 -5.35
CA GLN A 330 -17.86 -2.83 -4.96
C GLN A 330 -19.01 -2.92 -6.00
N LEU A 331 -18.68 -2.91 -7.30
CA LEU A 331 -19.70 -3.04 -8.37
C LEU A 331 -20.34 -4.43 -8.41
N SER A 332 -19.59 -5.48 -8.09
CA SER A 332 -20.11 -6.84 -8.01
C SER A 332 -21.16 -7.00 -6.89
N GLU A 333 -21.02 -6.26 -5.79
CA GLU A 333 -21.96 -6.23 -4.69
C GLU A 333 -23.24 -5.47 -4.99
N VAL A 334 -23.15 -4.31 -5.67
CA VAL A 334 -24.35 -3.59 -6.15
C VAL A 334 -25.14 -4.49 -7.10
N ARG A 335 -24.45 -5.27 -7.95
CA ARG A 335 -25.09 -6.21 -8.86
C ARG A 335 -25.71 -7.43 -8.15
N ASN A 336 -25.08 -7.92 -7.08
CA ASN A 336 -25.56 -9.05 -6.28
C ASN A 336 -26.69 -8.64 -5.31
N SER A 337 -26.66 -7.43 -4.75
CA SER A 337 -27.76 -6.87 -3.95
C SER A 337 -29.00 -6.60 -4.80
N HIS A 338 -28.85 -6.15 -6.06
CA HIS A 338 -29.97 -6.04 -7.01
C HIS A 338 -30.51 -7.40 -7.47
N ARG A 339 -29.70 -8.47 -7.44
CA ARG A 339 -30.16 -9.85 -7.70
C ARG A 339 -30.88 -10.47 -6.50
N ASN A 340 -30.44 -10.19 -5.27
CA ASN A 340 -31.12 -10.64 -4.04
C ASN A 340 -32.39 -9.83 -3.73
N GLY A 341 -32.42 -8.54 -4.06
CA GLY A 341 -33.63 -7.70 -3.95
C GLY A 341 -34.75 -8.06 -4.92
N LYS A 342 -34.45 -8.81 -6.00
CA LYS A 342 -35.46 -9.32 -6.94
C LYS A 342 -36.18 -10.59 -6.49
N ARG A 343 -35.80 -11.20 -5.36
CA ARG A 343 -36.50 -12.40 -4.84
C ARG A 343 -37.54 -12.12 -3.74
N ASN A 344 -37.59 -10.90 -3.20
CA ASN A 344 -38.50 -10.54 -2.10
C ASN A 344 -39.32 -9.26 -2.39
N TRP A 345 -40.15 -9.27 -3.44
CA TRP A 345 -41.26 -8.32 -3.57
C TRP A 345 -42.48 -9.02 -4.18
N GLY A 346 -43.05 -9.96 -3.42
CA GLY A 346 -44.46 -10.30 -3.55
C GLY A 346 -45.27 -9.36 -2.66
N GLY A 347 -46.09 -8.50 -3.28
CA GLY A 347 -47.19 -7.83 -2.59
C GLY A 347 -47.08 -6.31 -2.44
N LYS A 348 -47.98 -5.63 -3.17
CA LYS A 348 -48.58 -4.30 -2.90
C LYS A 348 -47.69 -3.06 -3.05
N GLY A 349 -47.74 -2.53 -4.28
CA GLY A 349 -48.23 -1.18 -4.60
C GLY A 349 -47.47 0.03 -4.07
N ALA A 350 -46.78 0.74 -4.97
CA ALA A 350 -46.64 2.20 -4.89
C ALA A 350 -46.33 2.81 -6.27
N VAL A 351 -47.31 3.60 -6.70
CA VAL A 351 -47.40 4.64 -7.74
C VAL A 351 -46.07 5.24 -8.22
N LEU A 352 -45.86 5.17 -9.54
CA LEU A 352 -44.93 6.01 -10.30
C LEU A 352 -45.50 7.43 -10.42
N ILE A 353 -44.81 8.44 -9.89
CA ILE A 353 -44.98 9.83 -10.35
C ILE A 353 -43.76 10.20 -11.18
N SER A 354 -43.97 10.22 -12.49
CA SER A 354 -43.09 10.81 -13.48
C SER A 354 -43.23 12.33 -13.43
N GLY A 355 -42.13 13.05 -13.26
CA GLY A 355 -42.06 14.50 -13.47
C GLY A 355 -40.83 14.87 -14.30
N LYS A 356 -41.02 14.99 -15.63
CA LYS A 356 -40.11 15.74 -16.51
C LYS A 356 -40.49 17.22 -16.46
N LYS A 357 -39.54 18.09 -16.11
CA LYS A 357 -38.98 19.13 -16.99
C LYS A 357 -37.84 19.85 -16.29
#